data_AF-A0A1H8G355-F1
#
_entry.id   AF-A0A1H8G355-F1
#
_cell.length_a   1.000
_cell.length_b   1.000
_cell.length_c   1.000
_cell.angle_alpha   90.00
_cell.angle_beta   90.00
_cell.angle_gamma   90.00
#
_symmetry.space_group_name_H-M   'P 1'
#
loop_
_entity.id
_entity.type
_entity.pdbx_description
1 polymer ?
#
loop_
_entity_poly.entity_id
_entity_poly.type
_entity_poly.pdbx_seq_one_letter_code
_entity_poly.pdbx_strand_id
1 'polypeptide(L)'
;MKYITIAIDEKSYARMVAGLRVEGSVGFDPNKGMGDLNAYNRKKSVRPKDRLVKKLAWGWVKESLKQLKVFASFPKDLSLAELIELLNEHARSAKDALIEREIIERV
;
A
#
# COMPACT_ATOMS: atom_id res chain seq x y z
N MET A 1 34.08 28.06 -15.08
CA MET A 1 32.95 27.13 -14.78
C MET A 1 33.57 25.77 -14.47
N LYS A 2 33.22 25.13 -13.35
CA LYS A 2 33.75 23.79 -13.00
C LYS A 2 32.74 22.75 -13.48
N TYR A 3 33.21 21.76 -14.25
CA TYR A 3 32.40 20.64 -14.70
C TYR A 3 32.72 19.42 -13.86
N ILE A 4 31.69 18.61 -13.60
CA ILE A 4 31.79 17.35 -12.86
C ILE A 4 31.27 16.27 -13.80
N THR A 5 32.07 15.23 -14.01
CA THR A 5 31.67 14.05 -14.76
C THR A 5 30.98 13.06 -13.82
N ILE A 6 29.79 12.59 -14.16
CA ILE A 6 29.03 11.59 -13.38
C ILE A 6 28.68 10.41 -14.29
N ALA A 7 29.06 9.20 -13.89
CA ALA A 7 28.61 7.96 -14.50
C ALA A 7 27.18 7.65 -14.03
N ILE A 8 26.29 7.38 -14.98
CA ILE A 8 24.87 7.16 -14.76
C ILE A 8 24.49 5.86 -15.46
N ASP A 9 23.74 4.99 -14.78
CA ASP A 9 23.21 3.78 -15.40
C ASP A 9 22.18 4.10 -16.49
N GLU A 10 22.09 3.25 -17.51
CA GLU A 10 21.27 3.48 -18.71
C GLU A 10 19.79 3.79 -18.37
N LYS A 11 19.23 3.11 -17.37
CA LYS A 11 17.84 3.29 -16.96
C LYS A 11 17.61 4.65 -16.31
N SER A 12 18.53 5.08 -15.45
CA SER A 12 18.49 6.41 -14.85
C SER A 12 18.70 7.50 -15.90
N TYR A 13 19.63 7.30 -16.85
CA TYR A 13 19.88 8.23 -17.94
C TYR A 13 18.63 8.41 -18.82
N ALA A 14 17.99 7.32 -19.24
CA ALA A 14 16.75 7.37 -20.03
C ALA A 14 15.62 8.16 -19.34
N ARG A 15 15.48 8.00 -18.01
CA ARG A 15 14.51 8.78 -17.22
C ARG A 15 14.85 10.27 -17.20
N MET A 16 16.12 10.61 -17.04
CA MET A 16 16.57 12.01 -17.05
C MET A 16 16.36 12.67 -18.41
N VAL A 17 16.67 11.97 -19.49
CA VAL A 17 16.41 12.45 -20.87
C VAL A 17 14.92 12.70 -21.10
N ALA A 18 14.04 11.89 -20.50
CA ALA A 18 12.59 12.08 -20.53
C ALA A 18 12.08 13.21 -19.58
N GLY A 19 12.97 13.98 -18.94
CA GLY A 19 12.60 15.04 -17.99
C GLY A 19 12.12 14.54 -16.63
N LEU A 20 12.27 13.25 -16.33
CA LEU A 20 11.85 12.66 -15.06
C LEU A 20 12.96 12.79 -14.01
N ARG A 21 12.56 13.14 -12.78
CA ARG A 21 13.48 13.17 -11.64
C ARG A 21 13.93 11.75 -11.25
N VAL A 22 15.24 11.60 -11.05
CA VAL A 22 15.87 10.41 -10.47
C VAL A 22 16.44 10.79 -9.11
N GLU A 23 16.01 10.09 -8.05
CA GLU A 23 16.54 10.29 -6.69
C GLU A 23 17.64 9.28 -6.42
N GLY A 24 18.68 9.69 -5.69
CA GLY A 24 19.83 8.86 -5.37
C GLY A 24 20.91 9.63 -4.62
N SER A 25 22.06 8.99 -4.44
CA SER A 25 23.29 9.63 -3.95
C SER A 25 24.36 9.66 -5.03
N VAL A 26 25.19 10.71 -5.03
CA VAL A 26 26.38 10.80 -5.88
C VAL A 26 27.60 10.60 -4.99
N GLY A 27 28.37 9.54 -5.26
CA GLY A 27 29.67 9.31 -4.62
C GLY A 27 30.79 9.72 -5.56
N PHE A 28 31.78 10.46 -5.08
CA PHE A 28 32.98 10.77 -5.86
C PHE A 28 34.08 9.77 -5.54
N ASP A 29 34.67 9.19 -6.58
CA ASP A 29 35.87 8.37 -6.45
C ASP A 29 37.10 9.22 -6.85
N PRO A 30 37.98 9.59 -5.89
CA PRO A 30 39.17 10.37 -6.16
C PRO A 30 40.12 9.71 -7.18
N ASN A 31 40.10 8.38 -7.28
CA ASN A 31 40.99 7.64 -8.18
C ASN A 31 40.49 7.65 -9.64
N LYS A 32 39.17 7.75 -9.85
CA LYS A 32 38.57 7.78 -11.20
C LYS A 32 38.37 9.20 -11.74
N GLY A 33 38.43 10.21 -10.87
CA GLY A 33 38.19 11.61 -11.25
C GLY A 33 36.74 11.89 -11.68
N MET A 34 35.80 10.99 -11.38
CA MET A 34 34.38 11.11 -11.72
C MET A 34 33.49 10.61 -10.57
N GLY A 35 32.25 11.05 -10.55
CA GLY A 35 31.23 10.59 -9.61
C GLY A 35 30.40 9.44 -10.17
N ASP A 36 29.87 8.58 -9.30
CA ASP A 36 28.94 7.50 -9.65
C ASP A 36 27.55 7.83 -9.06
N LEU A 37 26.51 7.85 -9.91
CA LEU A 37 25.12 8.04 -9.46
C LEU A 37 24.53 6.69 -8.98
N ASN A 38 24.25 6.60 -7.69
CA ASN A 38 23.54 5.49 -7.09
C ASN A 38 22.05 5.82 -6.94
N ALA A 39 21.26 5.54 -7.97
CA ALA A 39 19.82 5.78 -7.95
C ALA A 39 19.11 4.88 -6.93
N TYR A 40 18.17 5.45 -6.18
CA TYR A 40 17.32 4.70 -5.25
C TYR A 40 16.33 3.84 -6.03
N ASN A 41 16.74 2.62 -6.34
CA ASN A 41 15.90 1.59 -6.92
C ASN A 41 14.95 1.00 -5.87
N ARG A 42 14.02 1.82 -5.36
CA ARG A 42 12.92 1.35 -4.50
C ARG A 42 12.04 0.43 -5.34
N LYS A 43 12.25 -0.89 -5.25
CA LYS A 43 11.30 -1.87 -5.79
C LYS A 43 9.94 -1.57 -5.15
N LYS A 44 8.95 -1.14 -5.93
CA LYS A 44 7.58 -1.00 -5.44
C LYS A 44 7.16 -2.38 -4.94
N SER A 45 6.90 -2.51 -3.64
CA SER A 45 6.37 -3.75 -3.08
C SER A 45 4.99 -3.97 -3.68
N VAL A 46 4.88 -4.91 -4.62
CA VAL A 46 3.59 -5.34 -5.17
C VAL A 46 3.01 -6.32 -4.17
N ARG A 47 2.24 -5.80 -3.21
CA ARG A 47 1.43 -6.67 -2.33
C ARG A 47 0.16 -7.05 -3.08
N PRO A 48 -0.27 -8.32 -3.06
CA PRO A 48 -1.57 -8.69 -3.59
C PRO A 48 -2.65 -7.89 -2.86
N LYS A 49 -3.65 -7.43 -3.61
CA LYS A 49 -4.77 -6.67 -3.05
C LYS A 49 -5.59 -7.59 -2.13
N ASP A 50 -6.05 -7.03 -1.01
CA ASP A 50 -6.94 -7.75 -0.10
C ASP A 50 -8.25 -8.12 -0.83
N ARG A 51 -8.68 -9.39 -0.68
CA ARG A 51 -9.92 -9.91 -1.25
C ARG A 51 -11.11 -9.41 -0.44
N LEU A 52 -12.15 -8.92 -1.10
CA LEU A 52 -13.41 -8.57 -0.43
C LEU A 52 -14.19 -9.85 -0.13
N VAL A 53 -14.52 -10.06 1.15
CA VAL A 53 -15.35 -11.19 1.59
C VAL A 53 -16.82 -10.78 1.49
N LYS A 54 -17.21 -9.67 2.14
CA LYS A 54 -18.58 -9.14 2.10
C LYS A 54 -18.58 -7.64 2.29
N LYS A 55 -19.48 -6.96 1.56
CA LYS A 55 -19.80 -5.55 1.82
C LYS A 55 -20.87 -5.51 2.92
N LEU A 56 -20.64 -4.69 3.95
CA LEU A 56 -21.57 -4.48 5.05
C LEU A 56 -22.23 -3.11 4.90
N ALA A 57 -23.34 -2.87 5.59
CA ALA A 57 -24.08 -1.61 5.51
C ALA A 57 -23.19 -0.39 5.79
N TRP A 58 -22.36 -0.49 6.84
CA TRP A 58 -21.48 0.58 7.32
C TRP A 58 -19.99 0.31 7.08
N GLY A 59 -19.65 -0.64 6.19
CA GLY A 59 -18.25 -1.00 5.97
C GLY A 59 -18.03 -2.28 5.18
N TRP A 60 -17.02 -3.07 5.57
CA TRP A 60 -16.64 -4.26 4.82
C TRP A 60 -15.86 -5.27 5.66
N VAL A 61 -15.85 -6.51 5.18
CA VAL A 61 -14.95 -7.57 5.60
C VAL A 61 -14.02 -7.90 4.43
N LYS A 62 -12.72 -7.84 4.66
CA LYS A 62 -11.69 -8.21 3.67
C LYS A 62 -10.72 -9.21 4.26
N GLU A 63 -10.10 -9.97 3.37
CA GLU A 63 -9.06 -10.91 3.68
C GLU A 63 -7.76 -10.51 2.97
N SER A 64 -6.71 -10.41 3.76
CA SER A 64 -5.33 -10.33 3.28
C SER A 64 -4.68 -11.71 3.41
N LEU A 65 -3.48 -11.88 2.85
CA LEU A 65 -2.72 -13.13 2.97
C LEU A 65 -2.51 -13.63 4.42
N LYS A 66 -2.56 -12.74 5.41
CA LYS A 66 -2.23 -13.09 6.81
C LYS A 66 -3.35 -12.79 7.81
N GLN A 67 -4.35 -12.04 7.41
CA GLN A 67 -5.29 -11.42 8.35
C GLN A 67 -6.66 -11.23 7.71
N LEU A 68 -7.70 -11.47 8.51
CA LEU A 68 -9.05 -10.98 8.26
C LEU A 68 -9.18 -9.59 8.86
N LYS A 69 -9.79 -8.68 8.11
CA LYS A 69 -9.94 -7.27 8.45
C LYS A 69 -11.41 -6.90 8.38
N VAL A 70 -11.91 -6.31 9.45
CA VAL A 70 -13.25 -5.73 9.51
C VAL A 70 -13.08 -4.23 9.66
N PHE A 71 -13.78 -3.47 8.83
CA PHE A 71 -13.80 -2.01 8.89
C PHE A 71 -15.25 -1.55 9.00
N ALA A 72 -15.48 -0.59 9.89
CA ALA A 72 -16.75 0.07 10.09
C ALA A 72 -16.56 1.59 10.16
N SER A 73 -17.49 2.33 9.58
CA SER A 73 -17.57 3.79 9.69
C SER A 73 -19.01 4.18 9.86
N PHE A 74 -19.32 4.86 10.98
CA PHE A 74 -20.67 5.22 11.36
C PHE A 74 -20.88 6.75 11.30
N PRO A 75 -22.12 7.23 11.11
CA PRO A 75 -22.46 8.64 11.18
C PRO A 75 -22.18 9.23 12.58
N LYS A 76 -21.78 10.50 12.65
CA LYS A 76 -21.42 11.19 13.91
C LYS A 76 -22.61 11.87 14.60
N ASP A 77 -23.70 12.03 13.87
CA ASP A 77 -24.95 12.68 14.28
C ASP A 77 -25.87 11.78 15.11
N LEU A 78 -25.52 10.51 15.27
CA LEU A 78 -26.25 9.56 16.11
C LEU A 78 -25.92 9.73 17.59
N SER A 79 -26.89 9.42 18.44
CA SER A 79 -26.64 9.26 19.88
C SER A 79 -25.70 8.09 20.14
N LEU A 80 -25.03 8.11 21.30
CA LEU A 80 -24.13 7.03 21.68
C LEU A 80 -24.85 5.67 21.77
N ALA A 81 -26.11 5.66 22.20
CA ALA A 81 -26.91 4.44 22.30
C ALA A 81 -27.15 3.82 20.91
N GLU A 82 -27.56 4.63 19.94
CA GLU A 82 -27.76 4.20 18.54
C GLU A 82 -26.44 3.72 17.91
N LEU A 83 -25.33 4.41 18.19
CA LEU A 83 -24.02 4.02 17.67
C LEU A 83 -23.55 2.67 18.23
N ILE A 84 -23.83 2.38 19.51
CA ILE A 84 -23.54 1.07 20.13
C ILE A 84 -24.39 -0.02 19.47
N GLU A 85 -25.67 0.24 19.23
CA GLU A 85 -26.56 -0.71 18.55
C GLU A 85 -26.07 -1.04 17.14
N LEU A 86 -25.75 -0.02 16.34
CA LEU A 86 -25.19 -0.19 15.00
C LEU A 86 -23.85 -0.94 15.03
N LEU A 87 -23.00 -0.70 16.03
CA LEU A 87 -21.73 -1.40 16.17
C LEU A 87 -21.95 -2.88 16.47
N ASN A 88 -22.92 -3.21 17.32
CA ASN A 88 -23.29 -4.60 17.63
C ASN A 88 -23.87 -5.32 16.42
N GLU A 89 -24.76 -4.66 15.67
CA GLU A 89 -25.33 -5.21 14.43
C GLU A 89 -24.25 -5.45 13.39
N HIS A 90 -23.37 -4.45 13.16
CA HIS A 90 -22.25 -4.57 12.24
C HIS A 90 -21.31 -5.73 12.62
N ALA A 91 -21.00 -5.88 13.91
CA ALA A 91 -20.17 -6.97 14.41
C ALA A 91 -20.84 -8.33 14.20
N ARG A 92 -22.17 -8.42 14.36
CA ARG A 92 -22.93 -9.65 14.08
C ARG A 92 -22.86 -9.98 12.58
N SER A 93 -23.17 -9.05 11.70
CA SER A 93 -23.10 -9.28 10.24
C SER A 93 -21.70 -9.64 9.76
N ALA A 94 -20.66 -9.06 10.36
CA ALA A 94 -19.28 -9.42 10.05
C ALA A 94 -18.95 -10.86 10.46
N LYS A 95 -19.41 -11.32 11.63
CA LYS A 95 -19.24 -12.71 12.08
C LYS A 95 -19.96 -13.68 11.15
N ASP A 96 -21.21 -13.40 10.82
CA ASP A 96 -22.00 -14.24 9.92
C ASP A 96 -21.34 -14.38 8.55
N ALA A 97 -20.80 -13.27 8.01
CA ALA A 97 -20.06 -13.27 6.75
C ALA A 97 -18.81 -14.18 6.79
N LEU A 98 -18.11 -14.23 7.92
CA LEU A 98 -16.94 -15.08 8.08
C LEU A 98 -17.31 -16.55 8.17
N ILE A 99 -18.41 -16.86 8.86
CA ILE A 99 -18.95 -18.24 8.97
C ILE A 99 -19.42 -18.73 7.59
N GLU A 100 -20.23 -17.93 6.88
CA GLU A 100 -20.68 -18.25 5.51
C GLU A 100 -19.48 -18.55 4.60
N ARG A 101 -18.45 -17.70 4.65
CA ARG A 101 -17.23 -17.87 3.87
C ARG A 101 -16.49 -19.16 4.24
N GLU A 102 -16.40 -19.50 5.52
CA GLU A 102 -15.78 -20.76 5.96
C GLU A 102 -16.55 -21.99 5.47
N ILE A 103 -17.89 -21.94 5.49
CA ILE A 103 -18.73 -23.02 4.97
C ILE A 103 -18.51 -23.20 3.46
N ILE A 104 -18.52 -22.10 2.70
CA ILE A 104 -18.34 -22.13 1.23
C ILE A 104 -16.95 -22.66 0.85
N GLU A 105 -15.89 -22.33 1.60
CA GLU A 105 -14.54 -22.76 1.27
C GLU A 105 -14.21 -24.19 1.71
N ARG A 106 -15.01 -24.78 2.59
CA ARG A 106 -14.83 -26.18 3.06
C ARG A 106 -15.67 -27.20 2.26
N VAL A 107 -16.59 -26.73 1.42
CA VAL A 107 -17.41 -27.55 0.49
C VAL A 107 -16.76 -27.53 -0.88
#